data_AF-Q5BTG3-F1
#
_entry.id   AF-Q5BTG3-F1
#
_cell.length_a   1.000
_cell.length_b   1.000
_cell.length_c   1.000
_cell.angle_alpha   90.00
_cell.angle_beta   90.00
_cell.angle_gamma   90.00
#
_symmetry.space_group_name_H-M   'P 1'
#
loop_
_entity.id
_entity.type
_entity.pdbx_description
1 polymer ?
#
loop_
_entity_poly.entity_id
_entity_poly.type
_entity_poly.pdbx_seq_one_letter_code
_entity_poly.pdbx_strand_id
1 'polypeptide(L)'
;MDFVYTNENFILRSTNTLSEFDETLHTLWTSAYEANRFRYKIDISMRSIKKITSGNVDILILPNDNRFNHRRKPQSFSSINDKLLPESFNFNKVPAHEFLLHVFEKDSTK
;
A
#
# COMPACT_ATOMS: atom_id res chain seq x y z
N MET A 1 -1.12 2.75 -14.45
CA MET A 1 -1.98 3.94 -14.67
C MET A 1 -1.16 5.15 -14.27
N ASP A 2 -1.20 6.22 -15.05
CA ASP A 2 -0.45 7.44 -14.74
C ASP A 2 -1.35 8.38 -13.92
N PHE A 3 -0.85 8.84 -12.78
CA PHE A 3 -1.52 9.80 -11.90
C PHE A 3 -0.69 11.07 -11.85
N VAL A 4 -1.20 12.11 -12.51
CA VAL A 4 -0.59 13.42 -12.54
C VAL A 4 -1.13 14.23 -11.37
N TYR A 5 -0.25 14.66 -10.46
CA TYR A 5 -0.64 15.28 -9.20
C TYR A 5 -0.22 16.75 -9.10
N THR A 6 -0.95 17.48 -8.28
CA THR A 6 -0.59 18.73 -7.61
C THR A 6 -0.78 18.54 -6.11
N ASN A 7 -0.34 19.50 -5.29
CA ASN A 7 -0.53 19.42 -3.84
C ASN A 7 -2.01 19.35 -3.41
N GLU A 8 -2.94 19.81 -4.24
CA GLU A 8 -4.38 19.76 -3.96
C GLU A 8 -4.96 18.35 -4.04
N ASN A 9 -4.29 17.45 -4.76
CA ASN A 9 -4.73 16.05 -4.91
C ASN A 9 -4.38 15.19 -3.69
N PHE A 10 -3.71 15.74 -2.68
CA PHE A 10 -3.36 15.05 -1.44
C PHE A 10 -3.92 15.79 -0.23
N ILE A 11 -4.28 15.02 0.80
CA ILE A 11 -4.57 15.56 2.12
C ILE A 11 -3.46 15.12 3.07
N LEU A 12 -2.51 16.02 3.33
CA LEU A 12 -1.34 15.76 4.18
C LEU A 12 -1.61 16.02 5.68
N ARG A 13 -2.82 16.43 6.03
CA ARG A 13 -3.28 16.62 7.41
C ARG A 13 -4.28 15.54 7.73
N SER A 14 -4.29 15.07 8.98
CA SER A 14 -5.29 14.07 9.41
C SER A 14 -6.68 14.69 9.40
N THR A 15 -7.39 14.53 8.28
CA THR A 15 -8.82 14.84 8.14
C THR A 15 -9.58 13.52 8.00
N ASN A 16 -10.87 13.52 8.32
CA ASN A 16 -11.74 12.35 8.11
C ASN A 16 -12.28 12.30 6.66
N THR A 17 -11.52 12.82 5.70
CA THR A 17 -11.93 12.98 4.30
C THR A 17 -10.89 12.34 3.40
N LEU A 18 -11.34 11.72 2.31
CA LEU A 18 -10.46 11.13 1.31
C LEU A 18 -10.08 12.19 0.27
N SER A 19 -8.84 12.15 -0.18
CA SER A 19 -8.37 12.91 -1.34
C SER A 19 -8.68 12.16 -2.64
N GLU A 20 -8.55 12.85 -3.78
CA GLU A 20 -8.65 12.21 -5.09
C GLU A 20 -7.64 11.07 -5.25
N PHE A 21 -6.43 11.25 -4.71
CA PHE A 21 -5.42 10.20 -4.69
C PHE A 21 -5.87 8.98 -3.87
N ASP A 22 -6.45 9.19 -2.68
CA ASP A 22 -6.93 8.10 -1.82
C ASP A 22 -8.05 7.29 -2.49
N GLU A 23 -9.01 7.97 -3.12
CA GLU A 23 -10.10 7.33 -3.85
C GLU A 23 -9.58 6.52 -5.05
N THR A 24 -8.64 7.09 -5.81
CA THR A 24 -8.00 6.43 -6.95
C THR A 24 -7.23 5.19 -6.50
N LEU A 25 -6.40 5.33 -5.45
CA LEU A 25 -5.63 4.22 -4.89
C LEU A 25 -6.54 3.11 -4.37
N HIS A 26 -7.60 3.46 -3.63
CA HIS A 26 -8.56 2.49 -3.09
C HIS A 26 -9.26 1.73 -4.21
N THR A 27 -9.66 2.41 -5.27
CA THR A 27 -10.31 1.80 -6.44
C THR A 27 -9.37 0.81 -7.13
N LEU A 28 -8.16 1.24 -7.46
CA LEU A 28 -7.16 0.39 -8.13
C LEU A 28 -6.76 -0.80 -7.27
N TRP A 29 -6.57 -0.59 -5.98
CA TRP A 29 -6.26 -1.67 -5.04
C TRP A 29 -7.39 -2.69 -4.97
N THR A 30 -8.64 -2.22 -4.90
CA THR A 30 -9.81 -3.09 -4.88
C THR A 30 -9.89 -3.90 -6.17
N SER A 31 -9.74 -3.28 -7.34
CA SER A 31 -9.71 -4.00 -8.61
C SER A 31 -8.57 -5.03 -8.69
N ALA A 32 -7.38 -4.71 -8.18
CA ALA A 32 -6.26 -5.65 -8.14
C ALA A 32 -6.52 -6.83 -7.19
N TYR A 33 -7.19 -6.59 -6.07
CA TYR A 33 -7.64 -7.64 -5.16
C TYR A 33 -8.67 -8.56 -5.83
N GLU A 34 -9.72 -7.99 -6.44
CA GLU A 34 -10.75 -8.78 -7.14
C GLU A 34 -10.18 -9.58 -8.33
N ALA A 35 -9.10 -9.08 -8.95
CA ALA A 35 -8.33 -9.80 -9.96
C ALA A 35 -7.37 -10.86 -9.40
N ASN A 36 -7.44 -11.19 -8.09
CA ASN A 36 -6.56 -12.12 -7.38
C ASN A 36 -5.06 -11.76 -7.41
N ARG A 37 -4.71 -10.50 -7.67
CA ARG A 37 -3.31 -10.04 -7.67
C ARG A 37 -2.85 -9.69 -6.27
N PHE A 38 -3.74 -9.12 -5.47
CA PHE A 38 -3.48 -8.75 -4.09
C PHE A 38 -4.16 -9.70 -3.11
N ARG A 39 -3.56 -9.87 -1.93
CA ARG A 39 -4.00 -10.85 -0.92
C ARG A 39 -5.02 -10.30 0.07
N TYR A 40 -5.23 -8.98 0.09
CA TYR A 40 -6.15 -8.32 1.01
C TYR A 40 -6.63 -6.98 0.45
N LYS A 41 -7.77 -6.50 0.95
CA LYS A 41 -8.30 -5.15 0.69
C LYS A 41 -7.70 -4.13 1.66
N ILE A 42 -7.52 -2.89 1.21
CA ILE A 42 -7.20 -1.77 2.10
C ILE A 42 -8.48 -1.35 2.83
N ASP A 43 -8.39 -1.18 4.14
CA ASP A 43 -9.44 -0.55 4.92
C ASP A 43 -9.18 0.96 5.03
N ILE A 44 -9.96 1.74 4.29
CA ILE A 44 -9.91 3.22 4.32
C ILE A 44 -10.88 3.82 5.35
N SER A 45 -11.63 3.01 6.09
CA SER A 45 -12.67 3.51 7.00
C SER A 45 -12.11 4.21 8.25
N MET A 46 -10.78 4.20 8.44
CA MET A 46 -10.07 4.75 9.60
C MET A 46 -10.52 4.20 10.96
N ARG A 47 -11.43 3.21 10.99
CA ARG A 47 -12.07 2.68 12.21
C ARG A 47 -11.10 2.00 13.16
N SER A 48 -10.02 1.44 12.62
CA SER A 48 -9.02 0.72 13.38
C SER A 48 -7.90 1.62 13.93
N ILE A 49 -7.88 2.90 13.53
CA ILE A 49 -6.88 3.86 13.98
C ILE A 49 -7.08 4.16 15.46
N LYS A 50 -6.00 4.12 16.24
CA LYS A 50 -6.00 4.53 17.64
C LYS A 50 -5.10 5.73 17.84
N LYS A 51 -5.63 6.77 18.48
CA LYS A 51 -4.83 7.90 18.96
C LYS A 51 -4.58 7.72 20.45
N ILE A 52 -3.32 7.82 20.87
CA ILE A 52 -2.91 7.83 22.27
C ILE A 52 -2.20 9.14 22.54
N THR A 53 -2.66 9.87 23.54
CA THR A 53 -1.98 11.09 24.03
C THR A 53 -1.28 10.75 25.34
N SER A 54 0.03 10.97 25.41
CA SER A 54 0.83 10.77 26.63
C SER A 54 1.68 12.02 26.89
N GLY A 55 1.26 12.82 27.86
CA GLY A 55 1.86 14.13 28.13
C GLY A 55 1.77 15.04 26.90
N ASN A 56 2.93 15.45 26.38
CA ASN A 56 3.05 16.33 25.22
C ASN A 56 3.20 15.58 23.89
N VAL A 57 3.01 14.26 23.88
CA VAL A 57 3.17 13.42 22.69
C VAL A 57 1.83 12.84 22.27
N ASP A 58 1.48 13.07 21.01
CA ASP A 58 0.39 12.39 20.33
C ASP A 58 0.95 11.24 19.48
N ILE A 59 0.48 10.03 19.74
CA ILE A 59 0.85 8.81 19.01
C ILE A 59 -0.36 8.35 18.21
N LEU A 60 -0.18 8.16 16.91
CA LEU A 60 -1.18 7.56 16.02
C LEU A 60 -0.77 6.12 15.68
N ILE A 61 -1.63 5.16 16.00
CA ILE A 61 -1.44 3.74 15.69
C ILE A 61 -2.37 3.38 14.54
N LEU A 62 -1.77 2.97 13.42
CA LEU A 62 -2.45 2.48 12.23
C LEU A 62 -2.23 0.95 12.13
N PRO A 63 -3.10 0.12 12.72
CA PRO A 63 -2.94 -1.33 12.63
C PRO A 63 -3.17 -1.80 11.19
N ASN A 64 -2.31 -2.71 10.73
CA ASN A 64 -2.42 -3.33 9.42
C ASN A 64 -2.42 -4.86 9.57
N ASP A 65 -3.49 -5.36 10.19
CA ASP A 65 -3.66 -6.79 10.51
C ASP A 65 -3.70 -7.64 9.24
N ASN A 66 -4.32 -7.11 8.19
CA ASN A 66 -4.37 -7.77 6.89
C ASN A 66 -2.97 -8.02 6.32
N ARG A 67 -2.06 -7.04 6.37
CA ARG A 67 -0.67 -7.23 5.95
C ARG A 67 0.05 -8.28 6.79
N PHE A 68 -0.21 -8.32 8.10
CA PHE A 68 0.41 -9.31 8.98
C PHE A 68 -0.08 -10.73 8.69
N ASN A 69 -1.40 -10.92 8.64
CA ASN A 69 -2.04 -12.22 8.47
C ASN A 69 -1.87 -12.79 7.05
N HIS A 70 -1.84 -11.92 6.04
CA HIS A 70 -1.74 -12.31 4.63
C HIS A 70 -0.35 -12.08 4.03
N ARG A 71 0.69 -11.92 4.87
CA ARG A 71 2.07 -11.76 4.41
C ARG A 71 2.49 -12.92 3.52
N ARG A 72 3.31 -12.63 2.50
CA ARG A 72 3.88 -13.67 1.63
C ARG A 72 4.77 -14.59 2.47
N LYS A 73 4.57 -15.90 2.31
CA LYS A 73 5.45 -16.88 2.93
C LYS A 73 6.71 -17.02 2.07
N PRO A 74 7.92 -16.99 2.66
CA PRO A 74 9.14 -17.34 1.94
C PRO A 74 9.03 -18.73 1.32
N GLN A 75 9.75 -18.96 0.22
CA GLN A 75 9.92 -20.30 -0.33
C GLN A 75 10.60 -21.18 0.72
N SER A 76 10.03 -22.36 0.98
CA SER A 76 10.70 -23.37 1.80
C SER A 76 11.96 -23.84 1.08
N PHE A 77 13.07 -23.93 1.80
CA PHE A 77 14.32 -24.49 1.30
C PHE A 77 14.78 -25.62 2.23
N SER A 78 15.44 -26.60 1.64
CA SER A 78 16.02 -27.78 2.28
C SER A 78 17.54 -27.75 2.24
N SER A 79 18.11 -27.01 1.29
CA SER A 79 19.55 -26.85 1.09
C SER A 79 19.89 -25.40 0.70
N ILE A 80 21.12 -24.98 1.00
CA ILE A 80 21.66 -23.68 0.58
C ILE A 80 21.78 -23.56 -0.95
N ASN A 81 21.86 -24.69 -1.64
CA ASN A 81 21.98 -24.75 -3.11
C ASN A 81 20.61 -24.80 -3.81
N ASP A 82 19.50 -24.73 -3.07
CA ASP A 82 18.16 -24.75 -3.65
C ASP A 82 17.94 -23.52 -4.52
N LYS A 83 17.48 -23.76 -5.75
CA LYS A 83 17.18 -22.66 -6.69
C LYS A 83 15.91 -21.93 -6.24
N LEU A 84 15.98 -20.61 -6.26
CA LEU A 84 14.79 -19.76 -6.12
C LEU A 84 13.93 -19.92 -7.37
N LEU A 85 12.65 -20.25 -7.19
CA LEU A 85 11.71 -20.24 -8.31
C LEU A 85 11.55 -18.80 -8.81
N PRO A 86 11.51 -18.54 -10.12
CA PRO A 86 11.33 -17.19 -10.65
C PRO A 86 10.07 -16.49 -10.13
N GLU A 87 9.01 -17.27 -9.91
CA GLU A 87 7.71 -16.84 -9.42
C GLU A 87 7.59 -16.82 -7.89
N SER A 88 8.62 -17.28 -7.17
CA SER A 88 8.58 -17.21 -5.71
C SER A 88 8.79 -15.78 -5.23
N PHE A 89 8.29 -15.52 -4.02
CA PHE A 89 8.42 -14.21 -3.42
C PHE A 89 9.89 -13.83 -3.26
N ASN A 90 10.24 -12.65 -3.79
CA ASN A 90 11.56 -12.07 -3.70
C ASN A 90 11.43 -10.62 -3.22
N PHE A 91 12.15 -10.25 -2.16
CA PHE A 91 12.10 -8.89 -1.61
C PHE A 91 12.57 -7.82 -2.60
N ASN A 92 13.39 -8.19 -3.58
CA ASN A 92 13.93 -7.29 -4.59
C ASN A 92 13.14 -7.33 -5.91
N LYS A 93 12.05 -8.13 -6.00
CA LYS A 93 11.22 -8.20 -7.21
C LYS A 93 9.76 -8.04 -6.87
N VAL A 94 9.14 -7.05 -7.51
CA VAL A 94 7.69 -6.87 -7.51
C VAL A 94 7.17 -7.30 -8.90
N PRO A 95 6.21 -8.23 -8.99
CA PRO A 95 5.61 -8.61 -10.25
C PRO A 95 4.98 -7.41 -10.99
N ALA A 96 5.09 -7.38 -12.32
CA ALA A 96 4.60 -6.27 -13.14
C ALA A 96 3.11 -5.94 -12.92
N HIS A 97 2.29 -6.97 -12.67
CA HIS A 97 0.84 -6.80 -12.44
C HIS A 97 0.49 -6.23 -11.04
N GLU A 98 1.46 -6.10 -10.14
CA GLU A 98 1.30 -5.48 -8.83
C GLU A 98 1.56 -3.97 -8.83
N PHE A 99 2.11 -3.41 -9.92
CA PHE A 99 2.26 -1.96 -10.09
C PHE A 99 0.90 -1.34 -10.45
N LEU A 100 0.36 -0.52 -9.55
CA LEU A 100 -0.94 0.15 -9.77
C LEU A 100 -0.79 1.50 -10.48
N LEU A 101 0.14 2.31 -9.99
CA LEU A 101 0.23 3.74 -10.27
C LEU A 101 1.67 4.14 -10.61
N HIS A 102 1.81 4.96 -11.65
CA HIS A 102 2.98 5.79 -11.89
C HIS A 102 2.58 7.21 -11.53
N VAL A 103 3.33 7.85 -10.64
CA VAL A 103 2.95 9.14 -10.06
C VAL A 103 3.87 10.21 -10.63
N PHE A 104 3.28 11.26 -11.20
CA PHE A 104 4.02 12.35 -11.85
C PHE A 104 3.53 13.69 -11.32
N GLU A 105 4.45 14.59 -10.98
CA GLU A 105 4.08 15.96 -10.63
C GLU A 105 3.64 16.70 -11.91
N LYS A 106 2.52 17.42 -11.84
CA LYS A 106 2.03 18.27 -12.92
C LYS A 106 2.97 19.46 -13.06
N ASP A 107 4.00 19.30 -13.91
CA ASP A 107 5.02 20.29 -14.25
C ASP A 107 5.51 21.09 -13.03
N SER A 108 6.58 20.62 -12.38
CA SER A 108 7.49 21.57 -11.73
C SER A 108 8.08 22.42 -12.85
N THR A 109 7.42 23.52 -13.21
CA THR A 109 7.96 24.54 -14.10
C THR A 109 9.38 24.84 -13.61
N LYS A 110 10.39 24.37 -14.34
CA LYS A 110 11.77 24.80 -14.16
C LYS A 110 11.94 26.17 -14.81
#